data_AF-R5KN11-F1
#
_entry.id   AF-R5KN11-F1
#
_cell.length_a   1.000
_cell.length_b   1.000
_cell.length_c   1.000
_cell.angle_alpha   90.00
_cell.angle_beta   90.00
_cell.angle_gamma   90.00
#
_symmetry.space_group_name_H-M   'P 1'
#
loop_
_entity.id
_entity.type
_entity.pdbx_description
1 polymer ?
#
loop_
_entity_poly.entity_id
_entity_poly.type
_entity_poly.pdbx_seq_one_letter_code
_entity_poly.pdbx_strand_id
1 'polypeptide(L)' 'MKEERYYLALNDDEQSLLIRSLNDERTAQIKKGKAVDAIDELIVKVGKAPLKKFKVLERSECGAR' A
#
# COMPACT_ATOMS: atom_id res chain seq x y z
N MET A 1 22.64 -17.90 -3.02
CA MET A 1 22.47 -16.60 -2.32
C MET A 1 21.03 -16.53 -1.86
N LYS A 2 20.74 -16.23 -0.59
CA LYS A 2 19.36 -16.02 -0.14
C LYS A 2 18.99 -14.58 -0.50
N GLU A 3 18.08 -14.42 -1.46
CA GLU A 3 17.51 -13.10 -1.76
C GLU A 3 16.76 -12.59 -0.54
N GLU A 4 17.10 -11.40 -0.07
CA GLU A 4 16.40 -10.74 1.04
C GLU A 4 14.99 -10.38 0.58
N ARG A 5 13.99 -10.99 1.22
CA ARG A 5 12.56 -10.74 0.93
C ARG A 5 12.02 -9.75 1.94
N TYR A 6 11.48 -8.65 1.44
CA TYR A 6 10.76 -7.67 2.25
C TYR A 6 9.25 -7.96 2.19
N TYR A 7 8.59 -7.89 3.34
CA TYR A 7 7.14 -8.03 3.45
C TYR A 7 6.56 -6.69 3.90
N LEU A 8 5.64 -6.16 3.11
CA LEU A 8 4.86 -4.98 3.48
C LEU A 8 3.63 -5.45 4.26
N ALA A 9 3.42 -4.90 5.46
CA ALA A 9 2.26 -5.21 6.27
C ALA A 9 1.36 -3.97 6.31
N LEU A 10 0.17 -4.10 5.73
CA LEU A 10 -0.79 -3.00 5.56
C LEU A 10 -2.09 -3.35 6.29
N ASN A 11 -2.67 -2.35 6.96
CA ASN A 11 -4.05 -2.40 7.44
C ASN A 11 -5.03 -2.01 6.31
N ASP A 12 -6.34 -2.21 6.55
CA ASP A 12 -7.40 -1.91 5.57
C ASP A 12 -7.33 -0.46 5.05
N ASP A 13 -7.10 0.51 5.94
CA ASP A 13 -7.01 1.94 5.60
C ASP A 13 -5.75 2.26 4.78
N GLU A 14 -4.62 1.67 5.13
CA GLU A 14 -3.35 1.87 4.42
C GLU A 14 -3.40 1.22 3.03
N GLN A 15 -4.00 0.03 2.91
CA GLN A 15 -4.19 -0.64 1.63
C GLN A 15 -5.08 0.20 0.70
N SER A 16 -6.18 0.72 1.22
CA SER A 16 -7.10 1.55 0.44
C SER A 16 -6.49 2.90 0.04
N LEU A 17 -5.67 3.51 0.92
CA LEU A 17 -4.88 4.71 0.58
C LEU A 17 -3.86 4.42 -0.54
N LEU A 18 -3.18 3.28 -0.48
CA LEU A 18 -2.21 2.85 -1.50
C LEU A 18 -2.89 2.61 -2.85
N ILE A 19 -4.01 1.89 -2.88
CA ILE A 19 -4.78 1.64 -4.11
C ILE A 19 -5.25 2.95 -4.73
N ARG A 20 -5.73 3.90 -3.92
CA ARG A 20 -6.15 5.21 -4.42
C ARG A 20 -4.98 5.99 -5.05
N SER A 21 -3.84 6.03 -4.34
CA SER A 21 -2.62 6.69 -4.84
C SER A 21 -2.14 6.08 -6.16
N LEU A 22 -2.17 4.75 -6.28
CA LEU A 22 -1.80 4.05 -7.51
C LEU A 22 -2.77 4.36 -8.66
N ASN A 23 -4.08 4.48 -8.39
CA ASN A 23 -5.06 4.86 -9.40
C ASN A 23 -4.89 6.31 -9.90
N ASP A 24 -4.52 7.22 -8.99
CA ASP A 24 -4.24 8.61 -9.37
C ASP A 24 -3.00 8.69 -10.27
N GLU A 25 -1.92 7.97 -9.93
CA GLU A 25 -0.72 7.88 -10.75
C GLU A 25 -1.01 7.21 -12.10
N ARG A 26 -1.79 6.12 -12.12
CA ARG A 26 -2.24 5.46 -13.36
C ARG A 26 -2.90 6.46 -14.30
N THR A 27 -3.85 7.25 -13.77
CA THR A 27 -4.56 8.28 -14.53
C THR A 27 -3.61 9.35 -15.03
N ALA A 28 -2.62 9.77 -14.22
CA ALA A 28 -1.61 10.74 -14.62
C ALA A 28 -0.69 10.21 -15.74
N GLN A 29 -0.30 8.93 -15.70
CA GLN A 29 0.54 8.31 -16.74
C GLN A 29 -0.22 8.09 -18.04
N ILE A 30 -1.51 7.72 -17.98
CA ILE A 30 -2.38 7.63 -19.15
C ILE A 30 -2.48 9.00 -19.84
N LYS A 31 -2.66 10.08 -19.07
CA LYS A 31 -2.67 11.45 -19.60
C LYS A 31 -1.35 11.85 -20.27
N LYS A 32 -0.22 11.29 -19.79
CA LYS A 32 1.11 11.48 -20.39
C LYS A 32 1.36 10.56 -21.60
N GLY A 33 0.43 9.67 -21.96
CA GLY A 33 0.57 8.70 -23.05
C GLY A 33 1.57 7.59 -22.76
N LYS A 34 1.86 7.31 -21.48
CA LYS A 34 2.83 6.29 -21.06
C LYS A 34 2.14 4.96 -20.75
N ALA A 35 2.90 3.88 -20.87
CA ALA A 35 2.44 2.55 -20.48
C ALA A 35 2.19 2.48 -18.98
N VAL A 36 1.07 1.87 -18.59
CA VAL A 36 0.65 1.71 -17.18
C VAL A 36 0.68 0.27 -16.70
N ASP A 37 1.19 -0.65 -17.51
CA ASP A 37 1.25 -2.08 -17.22
C ASP A 37 1.92 -2.38 -15.86
N ALA A 38 3.05 -1.72 -15.59
CA ALA A 38 3.74 -1.84 -14.31
C ALA A 38 2.90 -1.33 -13.12
N ILE A 39 2.05 -0.31 -13.31
CA ILE A 39 1.16 0.21 -12.26
C ILE A 39 -0.02 -0.74 -12.07
N ASP A 40 -0.59 -1.25 -13.17
CA ASP A 40 -1.69 -2.21 -13.15
C ASP A 40 -1.28 -3.50 -12.40
N GLU A 41 -0.08 -4.01 -12.63
CA GLU A 41 0.47 -5.13 -11.86
C GLU A 41 0.57 -4.84 -10.36
N LEU A 42 1.01 -3.63 -9.99
CA LEU A 42 1.14 -3.22 -8.59
C LEU A 42 -0.23 -3.13 -7.92
N ILE A 43 -1.23 -2.57 -8.60
CA ILE A 43 -2.62 -2.52 -8.10
C ILE A 43 -3.15 -3.93 -7.84
N VAL A 44 -2.92 -4.87 -8.76
CA VAL A 44 -3.33 -6.28 -8.58
C VAL A 44 -2.60 -6.94 -7.42
N LYS A 45 -1.28 -6.72 -7.28
CA LYS A 45 -0.47 -7.28 -6.19
C LYS A 45 -0.92 -6.74 -4.83
N VAL A 46 -1.16 -5.44 -4.72
CA VAL A 46 -1.64 -4.81 -3.48
C VAL A 46 -3.07 -5.23 -3.16
N GLY A 47 -3.98 -5.26 -4.14
CA GLY A 47 -5.38 -5.64 -3.93
C GLY A 47 -5.58 -7.12 -3.59
N LYS A 48 -4.68 -8.01 -4.03
CA LYS A 48 -4.69 -9.43 -3.65
C LYS A 48 -3.86 -9.74 -2.40
N ALA A 49 -3.12 -8.77 -1.88
CA ALA A 49 -2.30 -8.98 -0.70
C ALA A 49 -3.19 -9.30 0.51
N PRO A 50 -2.85 -10.32 1.31
CA PRO A 50 -3.61 -10.63 2.51
C PRO A 50 -3.53 -9.47 3.50
N LEU A 51 -4.69 -8.99 3.91
CA LEU A 51 -4.83 -7.96 4.94
C LEU A 51 -4.46 -8.56 6.30
N LYS A 52 -3.43 -8.00 6.94
CA LYS A 52 -3.10 -8.34 8.32
C LYS A 52 -3.89 -7.39 9.20
N LYS A 53 -4.92 -7.90 9.89
CA LYS A 53 -5.64 -7.14 10.92
C LYS A 53 -4.71 -6.93 12.11
N PHE A 54 -3.97 -5.83 12.15
CA PHE A 54 -3.22 -5.48 13.35
C PHE A 54 -4.17 -4.82 14.35
N LYS A 55 -4.17 -5.31 15.60
CA LYS A 55 -4.77 -4.56 16.70
C LYS A 55 -3.78 -3.47 17.09
N VAL A 56 -3.95 -2.28 16.53
CA VAL A 56 -3.18 -1.10 16.94
C VAL A 56 -3.57 -0.77 18.38
N LEU A 57 -2.68 -1.08 19.33
CA LEU A 57 -2.78 -0.56 20.69
C LEU A 57 -2.11 0.81 20.68
N GLU A 58 -2.90 1.86 20.55
CA GLU A 58 -2.41 3.22 20.78
C GLU A 58 -1.96 3.29 22.24
N ARG A 59 -0.66 3.52 22.48
CA ARG A 59 -0.21 3.90 23.82
C ARG A 59 -0.68 5.33 24.02
N SER A 60 -1.89 5.50 24.55
CA SER A 60 -2.34 6.78 25.09
C SER A 60 -1.23 7.33 25.97
N GLU A 61 -0.76 8.53 25.69
CA GLU A 61 0.32 9.21 26.39
C GLU A 61 0.04 9.15 27.90
N CYS A 62 0.75 8.25 28.61
CA CYS A 62 0.66 8.18 30.06
C CYS A 62 1.32 9.46 30.58
N GLY A 63 0.50 10.36 31.13
CA GLY A 63 0.86 11.72 31.46
C GLY A 63 2.16 11.82 32.26
N ALA A 64 3.12 12.52 31.69
CA ALA A 64 4.15 13.18 32.47
C ALA A 64 3.51 14.44 33.07
N ARG A 65 2.98 14.30 34.29
CA ARG A 65 2.81 15.40 35.23
C ARG A 65 4.00 15.42 36.19
#